data_AF-A0A8S8Y3K0-F1
#
_entry.id   AF-A0A8S8Y3K0-F1
#
_cell.length_a   1.000
_cell.length_b   1.000
_cell.length_c   1.000
_cell.angle_alpha   90.00
_cell.angle_beta   90.00
_cell.angle_gamma   90.00
#
_symmetry.space_group_name_H-M   'P 1'
#
loop_
_entity.id
_entity.type
_entity.pdbx_description
1 polymer ?
#
loop_
_entity_poly.entity_id
_entity_poly.type
_entity_poly.pdbx_seq_one_letter_code
_entity_poly.pdbx_strand_id
1 'polypeptide(L)'
;MKCECPPAVHTLAGEATEGYESCRLALKARFNANRAIITSGTTEAINLVAHAWGRANLSDGDAIILTEMEHHSDIVPWQMLAQEMNIELRYVPVQKDLTLDMDLFEAAIDGAKLVCVVHISNVLGSATRLKNR
;
A
#
# COMPACT_ATOMS: atom_id res chain seq x y z
N MET A 1 12.19 -15.18 -4.76
CA MET A 1 11.89 -15.23 -6.21
C MET A 1 12.40 -13.95 -6.84
N LYS A 2 13.46 -14.00 -7.65
CA LYS A 2 13.82 -12.93 -8.59
C LYS A 2 13.17 -13.34 -9.91
N CYS A 3 12.26 -12.53 -10.45
CA CYS A 3 11.86 -12.69 -11.84
C CYS A 3 12.97 -12.08 -12.68
N GLU A 4 13.87 -12.92 -13.19
CA GLU A 4 14.82 -12.52 -14.23
C GLU A 4 14.20 -12.91 -15.57
N CYS A 5 13.70 -11.91 -16.30
CA CYS A 5 13.25 -12.10 -17.68
C CYS A 5 14.50 -12.28 -18.57
N PRO A 6 14.58 -13.29 -19.45
CA PRO A 6 15.75 -13.46 -20.31
C PRO A 6 15.89 -12.24 -21.26
N PRO A 7 17.10 -11.68 -21.43
CA PRO A 7 17.30 -10.61 -22.41
C PRO A 7 17.00 -11.15 -23.81
N ALA A 8 16.18 -10.41 -24.55
CA ALA A 8 15.81 -10.75 -25.92
C ALA A 8 17.02 -10.63 -26.86
N VAL A 9 17.07 -11.50 -27.87
CA VAL A 9 18.21 -11.67 -28.80
C VAL A 9 18.41 -10.45 -29.73
N HIS A 10 17.41 -9.57 -29.82
CA HIS A 10 17.44 -8.39 -30.69
C HIS A 10 17.83 -7.13 -29.91
N THR A 11 18.72 -6.31 -30.48
CA THR A 11 19.33 -5.12 -29.84
C THR A 11 18.33 -4.19 -29.15
N LEU A 12 17.25 -3.79 -29.85
CA LEU A 12 16.24 -2.88 -29.30
C LEU A 12 15.52 -3.45 -28.07
N ALA A 13 15.32 -4.77 -28.03
CA ALA A 13 14.67 -5.41 -26.91
C ALA A 13 15.64 -5.56 -25.71
N GLY A 14 16.93 -5.71 -25.97
CA GLY A 14 17.99 -5.59 -24.95
C GLY A 14 18.03 -4.19 -24.33
N GLU A 15 18.12 -3.15 -25.15
CA GLU A 15 18.13 -1.74 -24.71
C GLU A 15 16.88 -1.38 -23.90
N ALA A 16 15.70 -1.84 -24.33
CA ALA A 16 14.45 -1.63 -23.60
C ALA A 16 14.46 -2.31 -22.21
N THR A 17 14.99 -3.53 -22.13
CA THR A 17 15.10 -4.26 -20.86
C THR A 17 16.07 -3.57 -19.90
N GLU A 18 17.23 -3.13 -20.41
CA GLU A 18 18.22 -2.38 -19.64
C GLU A 18 17.64 -1.06 -19.13
N GLY A 19 16.91 -0.32 -19.97
CA GLY A 19 16.25 0.92 -19.58
C GLY A 19 15.21 0.71 -18.47
N TYR A 20 14.41 -0.35 -18.59
CA TYR A 20 13.40 -0.70 -17.59
C TYR A 20 14.00 -1.07 -16.24
N GLU A 21 15.04 -1.93 -16.22
CA GLU A 21 15.72 -2.30 -14.97
C GLU A 21 16.53 -1.15 -14.36
N SER A 22 17.12 -0.28 -15.19
CA SER A 22 17.78 0.94 -14.73
C SER A 22 16.81 1.87 -14.00
N CYS A 23 15.59 2.04 -14.54
CA CYS A 23 14.53 2.79 -13.87
C CYS A 23 14.15 2.17 -12.51
N ARG A 24 13.99 0.83 -12.46
CA ARG A 24 13.71 0.11 -11.21
C ARG A 24 14.80 0.34 -10.16
N LEU A 25 16.08 0.27 -10.55
CA LEU A 25 17.21 0.51 -9.66
C LEU A 25 17.24 1.96 -9.14
N ALA A 26 16.95 2.94 -10.00
CA ALA A 26 16.86 4.34 -9.60
C ALA A 26 15.74 4.58 -8.57
N LEU A 27 14.56 3.98 -8.77
CA LEU A 27 13.45 4.05 -7.81
C LEU A 27 13.82 3.41 -6.46
N LYS A 28 14.45 2.23 -6.48
CA LYS A 28 14.93 1.58 -5.26
C LYS A 28 15.89 2.47 -4.47
N ALA A 29 16.86 3.09 -5.14
CA ALA A 29 17.80 4.00 -4.51
C ALA A 29 17.10 5.25 -3.95
N ARG A 30 16.16 5.83 -4.70
CA ARG A 30 15.43 7.05 -4.31
C ARG A 30 14.58 6.88 -3.05
N PHE A 31 14.04 5.68 -2.83
CA PHE A 31 13.20 5.35 -1.68
C PHE A 31 13.92 4.48 -0.63
N ASN A 32 15.22 4.26 -0.77
CA ASN A 32 16.00 3.35 0.09
C ASN A 32 15.33 1.98 0.27
N ALA A 33 14.79 1.42 -0.82
CA ALA A 33 13.97 0.21 -0.81
C ALA A 33 14.73 -1.02 -1.32
N ASN A 34 14.52 -2.16 -0.67
CA ASN A 34 15.11 -3.43 -1.10
C ASN A 34 14.48 -3.99 -2.39
N ARG A 35 13.21 -3.65 -2.65
CA ARG A 35 12.40 -4.12 -3.79
C ARG A 35 11.57 -2.96 -4.34
N ALA A 36 11.31 -2.99 -5.65
CA ALA A 36 10.38 -2.08 -6.31
C ALA A 36 9.59 -2.85 -7.37
N ILE A 37 8.28 -2.73 -7.32
CA ILE A 37 7.35 -3.25 -8.33
C ILE A 37 6.80 -2.04 -9.07
N ILE A 38 6.90 -2.04 -10.39
CA ILE A 38 6.39 -0.95 -11.22
C ILE A 38 4.97 -1.33 -11.65
N THR A 39 4.01 -0.47 -11.33
CA THR A 39 2.60 -0.60 -11.70
C THR A 39 2.18 0.60 -12.55
N SER A 40 1.00 0.53 -13.16
CA SER A 40 0.39 1.64 -13.92
C SER A 40 0.02 2.84 -13.06
N GLY A 41 -0.09 2.67 -11.74
CA GLY A 41 -0.33 3.75 -10.78
C GLY A 41 -0.57 3.26 -9.36
N THR A 42 -0.89 4.20 -8.46
CA THR A 42 -1.13 3.93 -7.03
C THR A 42 -2.32 3.00 -6.80
N THR A 43 -3.42 3.18 -7.54
CA THR A 43 -4.61 2.32 -7.42
C THR A 43 -4.28 0.86 -7.75
N GLU A 44 -3.53 0.60 -8.83
CA GLU A 44 -3.12 -0.77 -9.15
C GLU A 44 -2.13 -1.32 -8.12
N ALA A 45 -1.22 -0.50 -7.59
CA ALA A 45 -0.30 -0.93 -6.54
C ALA A 45 -1.03 -1.38 -5.27
N ILE A 46 -2.05 -0.64 -4.82
CA ILE A 46 -2.85 -1.01 -3.65
C ILE A 46 -3.65 -2.29 -3.93
N ASN A 47 -4.30 -2.38 -5.11
CA ASN A 47 -5.04 -3.59 -5.49
C ASN A 47 -4.13 -4.82 -5.57
N LEU A 48 -2.90 -4.66 -6.06
CA LEU A 48 -1.91 -5.73 -6.07
C LEU A 48 -1.62 -6.23 -4.65
N VAL A 49 -1.46 -5.32 -3.67
CA VAL A 49 -1.26 -5.70 -2.26
C VAL A 49 -2.50 -6.39 -1.69
N ALA A 50 -3.70 -5.83 -1.89
CA ALA A 50 -4.95 -6.43 -1.40
C ALA A 50 -5.18 -7.85 -1.95
N HIS A 51 -4.95 -8.07 -3.24
CA HIS A 51 -5.16 -9.36 -3.87
C HIS A 51 -4.03 -10.36 -3.65
N ALA A 52 -2.77 -9.94 -3.64
CA ALA A 52 -1.64 -10.85 -3.49
C ALA A 52 -1.31 -11.11 -2.01
N TRP A 53 -1.17 -10.05 -1.21
CA TRP A 53 -0.85 -10.18 0.21
C TRP A 53 -2.11 -10.38 1.04
N GLY A 54 -3.14 -9.56 0.85
CA GLY A 54 -4.36 -9.60 1.67
C GLY A 54 -5.01 -10.98 1.67
N ARG A 55 -5.30 -11.53 0.49
CA ARG A 55 -5.89 -12.89 0.37
C ARG A 55 -5.03 -14.01 0.93
N ALA A 56 -3.70 -13.85 0.98
CA ALA A 56 -2.79 -14.88 1.45
C ALA A 56 -2.51 -14.80 2.96
N ASN A 57 -2.80 -13.67 3.61
CA ASN A 57 -2.39 -13.40 4.99
C ASN A 57 -3.55 -13.05 5.93
N LEU A 58 -4.72 -12.72 5.39
CA LEU A 58 -5.91 -12.43 6.18
C LEU A 58 -6.82 -13.66 6.25
N SER A 59 -7.56 -13.78 7.33
CA SER A 59 -8.50 -14.85 7.61
C SER A 59 -9.77 -14.30 8.27
N ASP A 60 -10.81 -15.12 8.30
CA ASP A 60 -12.08 -14.80 8.98
C ASP A 60 -11.84 -14.24 10.39
N GLY A 61 -12.46 -13.10 10.69
CA GLY A 61 -12.33 -12.40 11.97
C GLY A 61 -11.07 -11.56 12.17
N ASP A 62 -10.13 -11.52 11.21
CA ASP A 62 -9.02 -10.55 11.25
C ASP A 62 -9.52 -9.12 11.06
N ALA A 63 -8.74 -8.15 11.53
CA ALA A 63 -9.06 -6.72 11.39
C ALA A 63 -8.01 -5.96 10.55
N ILE A 64 -8.49 -4.99 9.77
CA ILE A 64 -7.68 -3.98 9.08
C ILE A 64 -8.09 -2.60 9.59
N ILE A 65 -7.11 -1.72 9.78
CA ILE A 65 -7.33 -0.32 10.13
C ILE A 65 -7.19 0.56 8.91
N LEU A 66 -8.17 1.43 8.71
CA LEU A 66 -8.18 2.51 7.72
C LEU A 66 -8.34 3.85 8.43
N THR A 67 -7.96 4.95 7.79
CA THR A 67 -8.25 6.30 8.29
C THR A 67 -9.39 6.94 7.52
N GLU A 68 -10.10 7.91 8.10
CA GLU A 68 -11.11 8.67 7.35
C GLU A 68 -10.49 9.62 6.30
N MET A 69 -9.16 9.80 6.29
CA MET A 69 -8.45 10.61 5.29
C MET A 69 -8.11 9.83 4.02
N GLU A 70 -8.38 8.53 3.97
CA GLU A 70 -8.00 7.70 2.84
C GLU A 70 -8.72 8.14 1.56
N HIS A 71 -7.98 8.23 0.46
CA HIS A 71 -8.57 8.37 -0.85
C HIS A 71 -9.31 7.08 -1.22
N HIS A 72 -10.39 7.15 -2.00
CA HIS A 72 -11.21 5.98 -2.35
C HIS A 72 -10.41 4.79 -2.92
N SER A 73 -9.30 5.06 -3.63
CA SER A 73 -8.40 4.01 -4.14
C SER A 73 -7.75 3.14 -3.06
N ASP A 74 -7.63 3.65 -1.83
CA ASP A 74 -7.09 2.94 -0.66
C ASP A 74 -8.17 2.48 0.33
N ILE A 75 -9.45 2.56 -0.06
CA ILE A 75 -10.58 2.06 0.75
C ILE A 75 -11.25 0.88 0.05
N VAL A 76 -11.61 1.07 -1.22
CA VAL A 76 -12.45 0.11 -1.98
C VAL A 76 -11.84 -1.31 -2.02
N PRO A 77 -10.53 -1.50 -2.26
CA PRO A 77 -9.95 -2.85 -2.31
C PRO A 77 -10.14 -3.62 -0.99
N TRP A 78 -10.02 -2.94 0.15
CA TRP A 78 -10.17 -3.55 1.47
C TRP A 78 -11.63 -3.81 1.82
N GLN A 79 -12.55 -2.95 1.39
CA GLN A 79 -13.99 -3.19 1.51
C GLN A 79 -14.45 -4.43 0.73
N MET A 80 -13.95 -4.60 -0.48
CA MET A 80 -14.22 -5.81 -1.28
C MET A 80 -13.67 -7.05 -0.58
N LEU A 81 -12.44 -6.99 -0.07
CA LEU A 81 -11.83 -8.10 0.66
C LEU A 81 -12.57 -8.43 1.97
N ALA A 82 -13.08 -7.41 2.67
CA ALA A 82 -13.93 -7.55 3.85
C ALA A 82 -15.23 -8.30 3.57
N GLN A 83 -15.87 -8.00 2.44
CA GLN A 83 -17.08 -8.71 2.02
C GLN A 83 -16.79 -10.16 1.62
N GLU A 84 -15.63 -10.43 1.03
CA GLU A 84 -15.24 -11.78 0.58
C GLU A 84 -14.80 -12.69 1.73
N MET A 85 -14.09 -12.16 2.73
CA MET A 85 -13.37 -12.94 3.74
C MET A 85 -13.87 -12.74 5.16
N ASN A 86 -14.94 -11.94 5.35
CA ASN A 86 -15.52 -11.61 6.66
C ASN A 86 -14.46 -11.07 7.65
N ILE A 87 -13.65 -10.13 7.16
CA ILE A 87 -12.69 -9.37 7.98
C ILE A 87 -13.30 -8.05 8.43
N GLU A 88 -12.89 -7.58 9.61
CA GLU A 88 -13.34 -6.33 10.21
C GLU A 88 -12.57 -5.15 9.61
N LEU A 89 -13.28 -4.06 9.27
CA LEU A 89 -12.65 -2.79 8.92
C LEU A 89 -12.89 -1.77 10.04
N ARG A 90 -11.80 -1.32 10.66
CA ARG A 90 -11.81 -0.30 11.71
C ARG A 90 -11.39 1.03 11.11
N TYR A 91 -12.26 2.03 11.23
CA TYR A 91 -11.97 3.38 10.74
C TYR A 91 -11.55 4.27 11.90
N VAL A 92 -10.35 4.83 11.80
CA VAL A 92 -9.84 5.80 12.78
C VAL A 92 -10.23 7.20 12.32
N PRO A 93 -10.99 7.94 13.14
CA PRO A 93 -11.51 9.23 12.76
C PRO A 93 -10.43 10.31 12.79
N VAL A 94 -10.75 11.41 12.12
CA VAL A 94 -9.89 12.59 12.04
C VAL A 94 -10.45 13.67 12.93
N GLN A 95 -9.59 14.28 13.73
CA GLN A 95 -9.94 15.39 14.59
C GLN A 95 -10.21 16.66 13.78
N LYS A 96 -10.83 17.66 14.42
CA LYS A 96 -11.16 18.95 13.78
C LYS A 96 -9.93 19.72 13.30
N ASP A 97 -8.77 19.46 13.89
CA ASP A 97 -7.48 20.04 13.50
C ASP A 97 -6.78 19.25 12.39
N LEU A 98 -7.48 18.28 11.77
CA LEU A 98 -7.00 17.44 10.68
C LEU A 98 -5.89 16.46 11.07
N THR A 99 -5.75 16.20 12.37
CA THR A 99 -4.86 15.16 12.90
C THR A 99 -5.62 13.85 13.16
N LEU A 100 -4.91 12.72 13.16
CA LEU A 100 -5.49 11.44 13.56
C LEU A 100 -5.76 11.43 15.07
N ASP A 101 -6.90 10.84 15.46
CA ASP A 101 -7.15 10.52 16.85
C ASP A 101 -6.26 9.33 17.26
N MET A 102 -5.15 9.63 17.93
CA MET A 102 -4.16 8.64 18.33
C MET A 102 -4.66 7.73 19.46
N ASP A 103 -5.57 8.21 20.31
CA ASP A 103 -6.12 7.41 21.40
C ASP A 103 -7.05 6.32 20.83
N LEU A 104 -7.88 6.68 19.85
CA LEU A 104 -8.70 5.71 19.11
C LEU A 104 -7.86 4.79 18.21
N PHE A 105 -6.77 5.29 17.64
CA PHE A 105 -5.82 4.46 16.89
C PHE A 105 -5.19 3.38 17.80
N GLU A 106 -4.74 3.76 18.99
CA GLU A 106 -4.17 2.82 19.97
C GLU A 106 -5.19 1.79 20.45
N ALA A 107 -6.46 2.18 20.62
CA ALA A 107 -7.53 1.24 20.93
C ALA A 107 -7.85 0.29 19.75
N ALA A 108 -7.76 0.78 18.51
CA ALA A 108 -8.08 0.01 17.32
C ALA A 108 -6.99 -0.98 16.90
N ILE A 109 -5.74 -0.81 17.37
CA ILE A 109 -4.58 -1.60 16.90
C ILE A 109 -4.58 -3.05 17.39
N ASP A 110 -5.25 -3.35 18.49
CA ASP A 110 -5.24 -4.69 19.07
C ASP A 110 -5.87 -5.73 18.12
N GLY A 111 -5.10 -6.77 17.78
CA GLY A 111 -5.54 -7.81 16.84
C GLY A 111 -5.57 -7.39 15.35
N ALA A 112 -5.23 -6.14 15.00
CA ALA A 112 -5.19 -5.72 13.59
C ALA A 112 -3.99 -6.33 12.85
N LYS A 113 -4.22 -6.83 11.62
CA LYS A 113 -3.20 -7.43 10.76
C LYS A 113 -2.55 -6.45 9.80
N LEU A 114 -3.27 -5.38 9.46
CA LEU A 114 -2.81 -4.35 8.53
C LEU A 114 -3.33 -2.99 8.97
N VAL A 115 -2.50 -1.97 8.75
CA VAL A 115 -2.88 -0.56 8.92
C VAL A 115 -2.60 0.14 7.60
N CYS A 116 -3.64 0.72 7.00
CA CYS A 116 -3.52 1.59 5.82
C CYS A 116 -3.62 3.04 6.29
N VAL A 117 -2.60 3.83 5.97
CA VAL A 117 -2.51 5.25 6.30
C VAL A 117 -1.94 6.02 5.13
N VAL A 118 -2.58 7.12 4.75
CA VAL A 118 -1.98 8.07 3.79
C VAL A 118 -0.73 8.71 4.40
N HIS A 119 0.34 8.82 3.62
CA HIS A 119 1.54 9.57 4.01
C HIS A 119 1.29 11.09 4.04
N ILE A 120 0.64 11.64 3.00
CA ILE A 120 0.18 13.03 2.92
C ILE A 120 -1.25 13.03 2.37
N SER A 121 -2.21 13.56 3.13
CA SER A 121 -3.59 13.63 2.67
C SER A 121 -3.69 14.49 1.41
N ASN A 122 -4.30 13.94 0.37
CA ASN A 122 -4.57 14.62 -0.89
C ASN A 122 -5.69 15.67 -0.78
N VAL A 123 -6.57 15.55 0.22
CA VAL A 123 -7.66 16.51 0.48
C VAL A 123 -7.23 17.57 1.49
N LEU A 124 -6.58 17.15 2.57
CA LEU A 124 -6.31 18.01 3.73
C LEU A 124 -4.89 18.59 3.74
N GLY A 125 -3.96 18.02 2.96
CA GLY A 125 -2.55 18.41 2.95
C GLY A 125 -1.79 18.09 4.24
N SER A 126 -2.45 17.49 5.24
CA SER A 126 -1.84 17.06 6.49
C SER A 126 -0.94 15.84 6.24
N ALA A 127 0.29 15.90 6.78
CA ALA A 127 1.22 14.79 6.75
C ALA A 127 0.97 13.90 7.98
N THR A 128 0.70 12.62 7.75
CA THR A 128 0.65 11.63 8.84
C THR A 128 2.07 11.45 9.37
N ARG A 129 2.27 11.59 10.69
CA ARG A 129 3.58 11.36 11.31
C ARG A 129 3.94 9.87 11.31
N LEU A 130 4.42 9.40 10.17
CA LEU A 130 5.12 8.12 10.06
C LEU A 130 6.54 8.31 10.58
N LYS A 131 6.87 7.68 11.71
CA LYS A 131 8.27 7.60 12.15
C LYS A 131 8.98 6.57 11.29
N ASN A 132 9.96 7.00 10.50
CA ASN A 132 10.96 6.09 9.95
C ASN A 132 11.79 5.56 11.12
N ARG A 133 11.74 4.24 11.36
CA ARG A 133 12.75 3.57 12.17
C ARG A 133 13.98 3.28 11.32
#